data_AF-A0AAN1CXT2-F1
#
_entry.id   AF-A0AAN1CXT2-F1
#
_cell.length_a   1.000
_cell.length_b   1.000
_cell.length_c   1.000
_cell.angle_alpha   90.00
_cell.angle_beta   90.00
_cell.angle_gamma   90.00
#
_symmetry.space_group_name_H-M   'P 1'
#
loop_
_entity.id
_entity.type
_entity.pdbx_description
1 polymer ?
#
loop_
_entity_poly.entity_id
_entity_poly.type
_entity_poly.pdbx_seq_one_letter_code
_entity_poly.pdbx_strand_id
1 'polypeptide(L)'
;MNIKTTFKLVSISAMIAMLTACNGETGTTQTDVAAASATYSDEHHVVLTGEDNFRDLGGYVGADNKRVASGKLFRSGELSALTDEDRQKLEALGLVRIFDLRRPSEAASNPDAISQEIEYTNFSLINELPSDLTDTDEDEKEDLTDPKVLAKYAQIAIDFNYDLSSWIYPSYEPSEHMISQWRAIFDLLEDSDTPALWHCTAGQDRTGMTAALILYSLGVSMDDIFSDYLMSNEYTYADKYAQSESILPYLPELDVDAYTESMLVKRGYLEHFFTDIETKYGSIDEFLSNELDVDIDAMREHYLVGEGLPSSVVYTDEHHIELIGEDNFRDLGGYVGADNKRVLEGKLFRSGELSGLTEGDKQILTDLGIEQLVDLRTKGEMLDKPDNIPDTIDVYHLPLVPEAENDNSSAVQVNLVDQWVNNLRDPNFDNEAEMISAYNYIDEQRIANWTEIFDLLESNKTTLWHCTGGQDRVGMTTALVLSSLGVSRDVIIKDYLATNEYLAEYGEQMARYMATMYNDETLYQTILDNMGARETYINAFFDVVESEYGDMDTFLQVLGVDIELMQQNYLIK
;
A
#
# COMPACT_ATOMS: atom_id res chain seq x y z
N MET A 1 10.34 -28.45 -36.83
CA MET A 1 9.61 -27.51 -35.95
C MET A 1 8.12 -27.75 -36.12
N ASN A 2 7.46 -28.22 -35.07
CA ASN A 2 6.02 -28.47 -35.07
C ASN A 2 5.31 -27.13 -34.82
N ILE A 3 4.39 -26.75 -35.71
CA ILE A 3 3.55 -25.53 -35.66
C ILE A 3 2.74 -25.42 -34.34
N LYS A 4 2.64 -26.50 -33.55
CA LYS A 4 1.99 -26.51 -32.24
C LYS A 4 2.70 -25.72 -31.14
N THR A 5 3.98 -25.37 -31.31
CA THR A 5 4.78 -24.75 -30.24
C THR A 5 4.69 -23.22 -30.23
N THR A 6 4.36 -22.60 -31.37
CA THR A 6 4.23 -21.14 -31.51
C THR A 6 2.98 -20.57 -30.83
N PHE A 7 1.99 -21.43 -30.53
CA PHE A 7 0.69 -21.01 -29.97
C PHE A 7 0.68 -20.71 -28.46
N LYS A 8 1.77 -21.00 -27.74
CA LYS A 8 1.75 -21.10 -26.27
C LYS A 8 1.96 -19.78 -25.50
N LEU A 9 2.15 -18.66 -26.17
CA LEU A 9 2.77 -17.50 -25.54
C LEU A 9 2.14 -16.14 -25.84
N VAL A 10 1.00 -16.10 -26.54
CA VAL A 10 0.21 -14.87 -26.58
C VAL A 10 -0.54 -14.81 -25.25
N SER A 11 -0.10 -13.95 -24.33
CA SER A 11 -0.80 -13.71 -23.05
C SER A 11 -2.27 -13.40 -23.30
N ILE A 12 -3.17 -13.86 -22.43
CA ILE A 12 -4.61 -13.56 -22.50
C ILE A 12 -4.84 -12.03 -22.61
N SER A 13 -4.04 -11.23 -21.89
CA SER A 13 -4.06 -9.76 -21.96
C SER A 13 -3.71 -9.20 -23.35
N ALA A 14 -2.89 -9.91 -24.14
CA ALA A 14 -2.50 -9.53 -25.50
C ALA A 14 -3.59 -9.79 -26.54
N MET A 15 -4.40 -10.84 -26.35
CA MET A 15 -5.53 -11.12 -27.24
C MET A 15 -6.67 -10.11 -27.01
N ILE A 16 -6.86 -9.68 -25.76
CA ILE A 16 -8.01 -8.90 -25.33
C ILE A 16 -7.88 -7.39 -25.65
N ALA A 17 -6.66 -6.83 -25.65
CA ALA A 17 -6.43 -5.43 -25.97
C ALA A 17 -6.85 -5.05 -27.42
N MET A 18 -7.03 -6.00 -28.33
CA MET A 18 -7.22 -5.80 -29.78
C MET A 18 -8.67 -5.43 -30.21
N LEU A 19 -9.62 -5.33 -29.27
CA LEU A 19 -11.05 -5.10 -29.58
C LEU A 19 -11.50 -3.63 -29.52
N THR A 20 -10.68 -2.70 -29.02
CA THR A 20 -11.02 -1.27 -28.89
C THR A 20 -11.05 -0.48 -30.21
N ALA A 21 -10.81 -1.11 -31.36
CA ALA A 21 -10.78 -0.44 -32.67
C ALA A 21 -12.17 -0.13 -33.30
N CYS A 22 -13.29 -0.41 -32.60
CA CYS A 22 -14.63 -0.15 -33.14
C CYS A 22 -15.52 0.61 -32.15
N ASN A 23 -15.71 1.90 -32.46
CA ASN A 23 -16.74 2.83 -31.99
C ASN A 23 -16.36 3.70 -30.78
N GLY A 24 -15.90 4.92 -31.10
CA GLY A 24 -16.08 6.06 -30.21
C GLY A 24 -17.54 6.51 -30.22
N GLU A 25 -18.10 6.68 -29.03
CA GLU A 25 -19.01 7.79 -28.68
C GLU A 25 -19.26 7.74 -27.17
N THR A 26 -18.88 8.84 -26.51
CA THR A 26 -18.98 9.09 -25.06
C THR A 26 -20.43 9.22 -24.60
N GLY A 27 -20.78 8.56 -23.50
CA GLY A 27 -22.03 8.77 -22.77
C GLY A 27 -21.84 8.55 -21.27
N THR A 28 -21.55 9.61 -20.54
CA THR A 28 -21.46 9.65 -19.07
C THR A 28 -22.82 9.40 -18.42
N THR A 29 -22.90 8.42 -17.53
CA THR A 29 -23.92 8.37 -16.47
C THR A 29 -23.28 7.98 -15.15
N GLN A 30 -23.23 8.96 -14.25
CA GLN A 30 -22.95 8.85 -12.82
C GLN A 30 -23.97 7.91 -12.17
N THR A 31 -23.50 6.87 -11.49
CA THR A 31 -24.26 6.15 -10.46
C THR A 31 -23.36 5.87 -9.28
N ASP A 32 -23.77 6.37 -8.11
CA ASP A 32 -23.18 6.11 -6.80
C ASP A 32 -22.98 4.62 -6.56
N VAL A 33 -21.75 4.22 -6.25
CA VAL A 33 -21.43 2.89 -5.71
C VAL A 33 -20.91 3.09 -4.29
N ALA A 34 -21.66 2.55 -3.33
CA ALA A 34 -21.31 2.53 -1.93
C ALA A 34 -20.35 1.36 -1.63
N ALA A 35 -19.41 1.65 -0.72
CA ALA A 35 -18.56 0.73 0.04
C ALA A 35 -17.58 -0.14 -0.77
N ALA A 36 -16.50 0.49 -1.23
CA ALA A 36 -15.24 -0.22 -1.48
C ALA A 36 -14.58 -0.52 -0.12
N SER A 37 -14.28 -1.79 0.12
CA SER A 37 -13.42 -2.22 1.23
C SER A 37 -12.01 -1.71 0.96
N ALA A 38 -11.56 -0.72 1.72
CA ALA A 38 -10.20 -0.22 1.66
C ALA A 38 -9.23 -1.33 2.08
N THR A 39 -8.35 -1.73 1.16
CA THR A 39 -7.16 -2.53 1.41
C THR A 39 -6.09 -1.58 1.96
N TYR A 40 -5.66 -1.78 3.21
CA TYR A 40 -4.64 -0.95 3.87
C TYR A 40 -3.26 -1.62 3.77
N SER A 41 -2.20 -0.84 3.53
CA SER A 41 -0.84 -1.36 3.36
C SER A 41 -0.22 -1.79 4.70
N ASP A 42 0.15 -3.07 4.78
CA ASP A 42 0.79 -3.72 5.94
C ASP A 42 2.27 -3.30 6.17
N GLU A 43 2.74 -2.21 5.54
CA GLU A 43 4.19 -1.88 5.42
C GLU A 43 4.70 -0.88 6.46
N HIS A 44 3.80 -0.15 7.14
CA HIS A 44 4.13 0.78 8.23
C HIS A 44 4.18 0.09 9.60
N HIS A 45 3.58 -1.10 9.71
CA HIS A 45 3.41 -1.83 10.96
C HIS A 45 4.70 -2.54 11.38
N VAL A 46 5.25 -2.17 12.54
CA VAL A 46 6.31 -2.95 13.17
C VAL A 46 5.69 -3.81 14.24
N VAL A 47 5.62 -5.12 13.98
CA VAL A 47 4.99 -6.07 14.90
C VAL A 47 5.76 -6.12 16.22
N LEU A 48 5.13 -5.64 17.29
CA LEU A 48 5.55 -5.83 18.67
C LEU A 48 4.68 -6.92 19.31
N THR A 49 5.25 -7.67 20.25
CA THR A 49 4.52 -8.73 20.96
C THR A 49 3.62 -8.16 22.06
N GLY A 50 4.05 -7.07 22.69
CA GLY A 50 3.34 -6.41 23.78
C GLY A 50 2.49 -5.21 23.37
N GLU A 51 2.40 -4.87 22.09
CA GLU A 51 1.61 -3.74 21.59
C GLU A 51 1.25 -3.94 20.11
N ASP A 52 -0.03 -3.84 19.80
CA ASP A 52 -0.53 -4.22 18.47
C ASP A 52 -0.62 -3.04 17.49
N ASN A 53 -0.67 -1.79 17.96
CA ASN A 53 -0.99 -0.62 17.13
C ASN A 53 0.24 0.25 16.79
N PHE A 54 1.45 -0.30 16.90
CA PHE A 54 2.71 0.42 16.69
C PHE A 54 3.04 0.54 15.20
N ARG A 55 3.32 1.75 14.72
CA ARG A 55 3.74 1.96 13.33
C ARG A 55 4.58 3.22 13.11
N ASP A 56 5.37 3.17 12.04
CA ASP A 56 6.11 4.30 11.47
C ASP A 56 5.21 5.12 10.54
N LEU A 57 5.23 6.44 10.66
CA LEU A 57 4.49 7.36 9.80
C LEU A 57 5.29 7.85 8.60
N GLY A 58 6.51 7.33 8.37
CA GLY A 58 7.26 7.61 7.16
C GLY A 58 6.66 6.95 5.91
N GLY A 59 6.92 7.54 4.75
CA GLY A 59 6.47 7.06 3.44
C GLY A 59 5.30 7.87 2.85
N TYR A 60 4.45 8.47 3.68
CA TYR A 60 3.36 9.34 3.20
C TYR A 60 3.89 10.49 2.34
N VAL A 61 3.17 10.81 1.26
CA VAL A 61 3.48 11.95 0.40
C VAL A 61 2.98 13.22 1.07
N GLY A 62 3.91 14.11 1.43
CA GLY A 62 3.66 15.41 2.02
C GLY A 62 3.84 16.57 1.03
N ALA A 63 4.07 17.76 1.56
CA ALA A 63 4.23 18.99 0.79
C ALA A 63 5.37 18.91 -0.22
N ASP A 64 5.22 19.62 -1.34
CA ASP A 64 6.13 19.59 -2.48
C ASP A 64 6.39 18.15 -3.01
N ASN A 65 5.44 17.25 -2.77
CA ASN A 65 5.52 15.81 -3.05
C ASN A 65 6.78 15.14 -2.48
N LYS A 66 7.29 15.65 -1.37
CA LYS A 66 8.34 14.99 -0.60
C LYS A 66 7.71 13.97 0.32
N ARG A 67 8.44 12.92 0.69
CA ARG A 67 7.91 11.89 1.60
C ARG A 67 8.21 12.23 3.05
N VAL A 68 7.30 11.86 3.94
CA VAL A 68 7.57 11.82 5.38
C VAL A 68 8.73 10.84 5.61
N ALA A 69 9.76 11.28 6.33
CA ALA A 69 10.96 10.51 6.57
C ALA A 69 10.65 9.29 7.45
N SER A 70 10.97 8.09 6.96
CA SER A 70 10.91 6.85 7.74
C SER A 70 11.85 6.86 8.93
N GLY A 71 11.44 6.21 10.01
CA GLY A 71 12.20 6.07 11.24
C GLY A 71 12.21 7.32 12.13
N LYS A 72 11.35 8.31 11.85
CA LYS A 72 11.34 9.59 12.56
C LYS A 72 10.11 9.82 13.42
N LEU A 73 8.93 9.46 12.92
CA LEU A 73 7.66 9.74 13.58
C LEU A 73 6.91 8.44 13.75
N PHE A 74 6.63 8.06 14.99
CA PHE A 74 5.96 6.82 15.33
C PHE A 74 4.69 7.09 16.13
N ARG A 75 3.74 6.16 16.03
CA ARG A 75 2.55 6.12 16.89
C ARG A 75 2.29 4.72 17.41
N SER A 76 1.70 4.60 18.60
CA SER A 76 1.35 3.31 19.21
C SER A 76 0.21 3.42 20.23
N GLY A 77 -0.26 2.26 20.72
CA GLY A 77 -0.92 2.12 22.02
C GLY A 77 0.07 2.16 23.19
N GLU A 78 -0.40 1.83 24.39
CA GLU A 78 0.43 1.90 25.60
C GLU A 78 1.55 0.87 25.61
N LEU A 79 2.67 1.23 26.24
CA LEU A 79 3.90 0.45 26.19
C LEU A 79 4.13 -0.36 27.48
N SER A 80 3.06 -0.59 28.26
CA SER A 80 3.12 -1.22 29.58
C SER A 80 3.47 -2.71 29.51
N ALA A 81 3.10 -3.37 28.40
CA ALA A 81 3.26 -4.81 28.18
C ALA A 81 4.46 -5.19 27.30
N LEU A 82 5.32 -4.24 26.93
CA LEU A 82 6.48 -4.51 26.07
C LEU A 82 7.36 -5.65 26.62
N THR A 83 7.71 -6.58 25.74
CA THR A 83 8.65 -7.66 26.05
C THR A 83 10.11 -7.18 25.94
N ASP A 84 11.07 -8.00 26.36
CA ASP A 84 12.50 -7.71 26.17
C ASP A 84 12.87 -7.61 24.68
N GLU A 85 12.19 -8.37 23.82
CA GLU A 85 12.38 -8.33 22.37
C GLU A 85 11.82 -7.03 21.78
N ASP A 86 10.63 -6.60 22.22
CA ASP A 86 10.04 -5.35 21.76
C ASP A 86 10.91 -4.15 22.12
N ARG A 87 11.47 -4.13 23.34
CA ARG A 87 12.44 -3.12 23.75
C ARG A 87 13.66 -3.07 22.84
N GLN A 88 14.19 -4.22 22.44
CA GLN A 88 15.33 -4.29 21.50
C GLN A 88 14.96 -3.79 20.10
N LYS A 89 13.72 -4.04 19.64
CA LYS A 89 13.21 -3.48 18.38
C LYS A 89 13.13 -1.95 18.45
N LEU A 90 12.56 -1.40 19.52
CA LEU A 90 12.49 0.05 19.72
C LEU A 90 13.88 0.70 19.85
N GLU A 91 14.84 0.01 20.48
CA GLU A 91 16.26 0.41 20.50
C GLU A 91 16.87 0.44 19.10
N ALA A 92 16.62 -0.58 18.29
CA ALA A 92 17.15 -0.67 16.92
C ALA A 92 16.56 0.40 15.99
N LEU A 93 15.33 0.83 16.23
CA LEU A 93 14.70 1.96 15.54
C LEU A 93 15.29 3.31 15.95
N GLY A 94 16.13 3.34 17.00
CA GLY A 94 16.76 4.57 17.48
C GLY A 94 15.77 5.54 18.13
N LEU A 95 14.68 5.04 18.72
CA LEU A 95 13.68 5.87 19.39
C LEU A 95 14.31 6.65 20.55
N VAL A 96 14.23 7.98 20.52
CA VAL A 96 14.88 8.86 21.51
C VAL A 96 13.86 9.54 22.43
N ARG A 97 12.61 9.73 21.95
CA ARG A 97 11.60 10.54 22.65
C ARG A 97 10.22 9.87 22.68
N ILE A 98 9.54 9.95 23.82
CA ILE A 98 8.17 9.49 24.02
C ILE A 98 7.29 10.62 24.55
N PHE A 99 6.15 10.80 23.89
CA PHE A 99 5.04 11.66 24.29
C PHE A 99 3.86 10.80 24.76
N ASP A 100 3.70 10.68 26.06
CA ASP A 100 2.58 9.95 26.64
C ASP A 100 1.35 10.87 26.75
N LEU A 101 0.33 10.61 25.95
CA LEU A 101 -0.90 11.40 25.88
C LEU A 101 -1.96 10.97 26.91
N ARG A 102 -1.67 9.95 27.72
CA ARG A 102 -2.57 9.43 28.75
C ARG A 102 -2.73 10.42 29.91
N ARG A 103 -3.78 10.23 30.70
CA ARG A 103 -3.90 10.89 32.00
C ARG A 103 -2.77 10.44 32.91
N PRO A 104 -2.29 11.30 33.83
CA PRO A 104 -1.32 10.89 34.83
C PRO A 104 -1.76 9.65 35.61
N SER A 105 -3.06 9.52 35.92
CA SER A 105 -3.63 8.34 36.56
C SER A 105 -3.57 7.06 35.72
N GLU A 106 -3.79 7.15 34.41
CA GLU A 106 -3.64 6.03 33.45
C GLU A 106 -2.17 5.59 33.38
N ALA A 107 -1.26 6.54 33.14
CA ALA A 107 0.18 6.28 33.05
C ALA A 107 0.78 5.72 34.36
N ALA A 108 0.29 6.16 35.52
CA ALA A 108 0.72 5.62 36.81
C ALA A 108 0.22 4.20 37.07
N SER A 109 -0.93 3.81 36.50
CA SER A 109 -1.51 2.48 36.67
C SER A 109 -0.83 1.47 35.74
N ASN A 110 -0.55 1.88 34.51
CA ASN A 110 0.12 1.08 33.48
C ASN A 110 1.40 1.77 33.00
N PRO A 111 2.47 1.84 33.83
CA PRO A 111 3.69 2.53 33.46
C PRO A 111 4.37 1.85 32.27
N ASP A 112 4.92 2.64 31.36
CA ASP A 112 5.59 2.12 30.17
C ASP A 112 6.83 1.29 30.53
N ALA A 113 6.96 0.11 29.93
CA ALA A 113 8.02 -0.84 30.18
C ALA A 113 9.26 -0.55 29.31
N ILE A 114 9.74 0.70 29.32
CA ILE A 114 10.92 1.18 28.58
C ILE A 114 12.21 0.95 29.38
N SER A 115 13.29 0.58 28.70
CA SER A 115 14.55 0.15 29.35
C SER A 115 15.75 1.10 29.20
N GLN A 116 15.61 2.16 28.40
CA GLN A 116 16.68 3.09 28.03
C GLN A 116 16.43 4.50 28.57
N GLU A 117 17.48 5.35 28.57
CA GLU A 117 17.37 6.80 28.80
C GLU A 117 16.67 7.45 27.59
N ILE A 118 15.35 7.21 27.46
CA ILE A 118 14.46 7.89 26.52
C ILE A 118 13.98 9.19 27.18
N GLU A 119 13.92 10.27 26.40
CA GLU A 119 13.25 11.49 26.82
C GLU A 119 11.74 11.24 26.89
N TYR A 120 11.22 11.06 28.11
CA TYR A 120 9.80 10.80 28.35
C TYR A 120 9.11 12.06 28.88
N THR A 121 8.02 12.47 28.23
CA THR A 121 7.16 13.55 28.70
C THR A 121 5.69 13.14 28.62
N ASN A 122 4.95 13.32 29.72
CA ASN A 122 3.50 13.09 29.75
C ASN A 122 2.75 14.37 29.36
N PHE A 123 2.32 14.44 28.09
CA PHE A 123 1.50 15.50 27.51
C PHE A 123 0.02 15.10 27.52
N SER A 124 -0.54 15.00 28.72
CA SER A 124 -1.91 14.50 28.88
C SER A 124 -2.93 15.35 28.13
N LEU A 125 -3.58 14.80 27.09
CA LEU A 125 -4.55 15.58 26.30
C LEU A 125 -5.87 15.81 27.03
N ILE A 126 -6.18 15.04 28.06
CA ILE A 126 -7.43 15.14 28.80
C ILE A 126 -7.11 15.39 30.27
N ASN A 127 -7.76 16.39 30.87
CA ASN A 127 -7.63 16.65 32.30
C ASN A 127 -8.09 15.45 33.14
N GLU A 128 -7.58 15.34 34.38
CA GLU A 128 -8.18 14.45 35.38
C GLU A 128 -9.66 14.77 35.56
N LEU A 129 -10.48 13.74 35.82
CA LEU A 129 -11.88 13.96 36.12
C LEU A 129 -12.01 14.78 37.41
N PRO A 130 -12.98 15.71 37.50
CA PRO A 130 -13.25 16.44 38.74
C PRO A 130 -13.40 15.47 39.91
N SER A 131 -12.77 15.78 41.04
CA SER A 131 -12.84 15.02 42.30
C SER A 131 -14.28 14.65 42.72
N ASP A 132 -15.23 15.48 42.30
CA ASP A 132 -16.64 15.42 42.67
C ASP A 132 -17.41 14.34 41.87
N LEU A 133 -16.81 13.81 40.79
CA LEU A 133 -17.28 12.65 40.02
C LEU A 133 -16.53 11.37 40.38
N THR A 134 -15.42 11.49 41.13
CA THR A 134 -14.65 10.38 41.68
C THR A 134 -14.95 10.12 43.16
N ASP A 135 -16.07 10.63 43.68
CA ASP A 135 -16.57 10.38 45.04
C ASP A 135 -17.14 8.95 45.18
N THR A 136 -16.44 7.98 44.61
CA THR A 136 -16.46 6.59 45.02
C THR A 136 -15.27 6.40 45.94
N ASP A 137 -15.53 5.98 47.18
CA ASP A 137 -14.54 5.73 48.23
C ASP A 137 -13.13 5.41 47.68
N GLU A 138 -12.11 6.15 48.12
CA GLU A 138 -10.69 6.07 47.70
C GLU A 138 -10.06 4.65 47.82
N ASP A 139 -10.81 3.64 48.25
CA ASP A 139 -10.40 2.26 48.52
C ASP A 139 -10.74 1.23 47.42
N GLU A 140 -11.48 1.57 46.36
CA GLU A 140 -11.77 0.63 45.24
C GLU A 140 -11.46 1.26 43.86
N LYS A 141 -10.18 1.38 43.50
CA LYS A 141 -9.82 1.53 42.08
C LYS A 141 -10.24 0.25 41.35
N GLU A 142 -11.32 0.31 40.57
CA GLU A 142 -11.74 -0.80 39.73
C GLU A 142 -10.64 -1.09 38.70
N ASP A 143 -10.16 -2.33 38.65
CA ASP A 143 -9.20 -2.79 37.66
C ASP A 143 -9.90 -2.86 36.30
N LEU A 144 -9.64 -1.88 35.43
CA LEU A 144 -10.22 -1.80 34.09
C LEU A 144 -9.73 -2.91 33.15
N THR A 145 -8.83 -3.78 33.60
CA THR A 145 -8.45 -5.00 32.89
C THR A 145 -9.22 -6.24 33.36
N ASP A 146 -9.94 -6.16 34.49
CA ASP A 146 -10.78 -7.27 34.98
C ASP A 146 -12.01 -7.43 34.08
N PRO A 147 -12.21 -8.59 33.43
CA PRO A 147 -13.38 -8.82 32.56
C PRO A 147 -14.73 -8.61 33.27
N LYS A 148 -14.79 -8.76 34.60
CA LYS A 148 -16.00 -8.48 35.38
C LYS A 148 -16.30 -6.98 35.48
N VAL A 149 -15.27 -6.15 35.59
CA VAL A 149 -15.39 -4.69 35.57
C VAL A 149 -15.76 -4.24 34.16
N LEU A 150 -15.09 -4.76 33.15
CA LEU A 150 -15.42 -4.49 31.75
C LEU A 150 -16.87 -4.87 31.41
N ALA A 151 -17.37 -6.01 31.91
CA ALA A 151 -18.77 -6.41 31.75
C ALA A 151 -19.78 -5.39 32.28
N LYS A 152 -19.48 -4.77 33.43
CA LYS A 152 -20.30 -3.72 34.04
C LYS A 152 -20.37 -2.50 33.11
N TYR A 153 -19.25 -2.07 32.54
CA TYR A 153 -19.21 -0.94 31.60
C TYR A 153 -19.82 -1.27 30.24
N ALA A 154 -19.61 -2.49 29.71
CA ALA A 154 -20.25 -2.97 28.49
C ALA A 154 -21.78 -2.96 28.62
N GLN A 155 -22.32 -3.43 29.74
CA GLN A 155 -23.76 -3.38 30.01
C GLN A 155 -24.30 -1.94 30.03
N ILE A 156 -23.55 -0.99 30.61
CA ILE A 156 -23.92 0.43 30.62
C ILE A 156 -23.94 0.97 29.18
N ALA A 157 -22.94 0.67 28.36
CA ALA A 157 -22.92 1.10 26.96
C ALA A 157 -24.15 0.59 26.18
N ILE A 158 -24.49 -0.69 26.37
CA ILE A 158 -25.61 -1.37 25.72
C ILE A 158 -26.96 -0.80 26.18
N ASP A 159 -27.18 -0.70 27.49
CA ASP A 159 -28.48 -0.29 28.07
C ASP A 159 -28.92 1.08 27.61
N PHE A 160 -27.95 1.93 27.33
CA PHE A 160 -28.23 3.28 26.89
C PHE A 160 -28.19 3.43 25.35
N ASN A 161 -27.81 2.40 24.59
CA ASN A 161 -27.54 2.46 23.14
C ASN A 161 -26.49 3.55 22.82
N TYR A 162 -25.45 3.63 23.66
CA TYR A 162 -24.44 4.66 23.57
C TYR A 162 -23.32 4.21 22.64
N ASP A 163 -22.96 5.09 21.72
CA ASP A 163 -21.64 5.07 21.13
C ASP A 163 -20.65 5.49 22.24
N LEU A 164 -19.79 4.57 22.69
CA LEU A 164 -18.80 4.84 23.74
C LEU A 164 -17.90 6.04 23.39
N SER A 165 -17.64 6.28 22.10
CA SER A 165 -16.89 7.45 21.63
C SER A 165 -17.58 8.78 21.97
N SER A 166 -18.92 8.81 21.98
CA SER A 166 -19.71 10.01 22.30
C SER A 166 -19.66 10.38 23.79
N TRP A 167 -19.21 9.46 24.65
CA TRP A 167 -19.02 9.72 26.07
C TRP A 167 -17.63 10.28 26.38
N ILE A 168 -16.60 9.84 25.63
CA ILE A 168 -15.22 10.33 25.75
C ILE A 168 -15.09 11.72 25.11
N TYR A 169 -15.76 11.94 23.98
CA TYR A 169 -15.78 13.21 23.25
C TYR A 169 -17.23 13.69 23.04
N PRO A 170 -17.90 14.24 24.07
CA PRO A 170 -19.22 14.85 23.91
C PRO A 170 -19.20 16.07 22.96
N SER A 171 -18.01 16.58 22.67
CA SER A 171 -17.66 17.46 21.56
C SER A 171 -16.23 17.09 21.12
N TYR A 172 -15.97 17.14 19.81
CA TYR A 172 -14.63 16.94 19.25
C TYR A 172 -13.86 18.27 19.18
N GLU A 173 -14.42 19.36 19.71
CA GLU A 173 -13.77 20.67 19.78
C GLU A 173 -12.53 20.60 20.70
N PRO A 174 -11.33 20.99 20.20
CA PRO A 174 -10.15 21.12 21.04
C PRO A 174 -10.36 22.06 22.22
N SER A 175 -10.14 21.55 23.43
CA SER A 175 -10.10 22.38 24.64
C SER A 175 -8.79 23.17 24.70
N GLU A 176 -8.79 24.31 25.40
CA GLU A 176 -7.57 25.10 25.67
C GLU A 176 -6.43 24.25 26.25
N HIS A 177 -6.76 23.23 27.05
CA HIS A 177 -5.77 22.31 27.59
C HIS A 177 -5.14 21.45 26.49
N MET A 178 -5.94 20.82 25.63
CA MET A 178 -5.45 20.05 24.47
C MET A 178 -4.54 20.90 23.58
N ILE A 179 -4.99 22.11 23.26
CA ILE A 179 -4.22 23.09 22.46
C ILE A 179 -2.87 23.37 23.12
N SER A 180 -2.83 23.59 24.44
CA SER A 180 -1.57 23.83 25.15
C SER A 180 -0.60 22.64 25.12
N GLN A 181 -1.12 21.41 25.11
CA GLN A 181 -0.29 20.21 25.03
C GLN A 181 0.24 19.99 23.61
N TRP A 182 -0.61 20.18 22.59
CA TRP A 182 -0.17 20.11 21.20
C TRP A 182 0.87 21.17 20.86
N ARG A 183 0.71 22.42 21.34
CA ARG A 183 1.76 23.45 21.24
C ARG A 183 3.11 22.93 21.72
N ALA A 184 3.15 22.36 22.93
CA ALA A 184 4.40 21.85 23.50
C ALA A 184 4.96 20.62 22.76
N ILE A 185 4.10 19.81 22.14
CA ILE A 185 4.54 18.68 21.28
C ILE A 185 5.17 19.24 20.00
N PHE A 186 4.51 20.18 19.32
CA PHE A 186 5.02 20.82 18.11
C PHE A 186 6.32 21.57 18.36
N ASP A 187 6.41 22.38 19.44
CA ASP A 187 7.64 23.05 19.87
C ASP A 187 8.85 22.07 19.92
N LEU A 188 8.62 20.87 20.45
CA LEU A 188 9.66 19.84 20.58
C LEU A 188 10.02 19.16 19.26
N LEU A 189 9.05 18.98 18.36
CA LEU A 189 9.26 18.39 17.03
C LEU A 189 9.94 19.38 16.08
N GLU A 190 9.63 20.67 16.20
CA GLU A 190 10.22 21.75 15.41
C GLU A 190 11.68 22.02 15.79
N ASP A 191 12.08 21.76 17.03
CA ASP A 191 13.45 21.97 17.50
C ASP A 191 14.45 20.91 16.99
N SER A 192 13.99 19.71 16.57
CA SER A 192 14.87 18.64 16.13
C SER A 192 14.19 17.50 15.37
N ASP A 193 14.91 16.89 14.42
CA ASP A 193 14.49 15.69 13.69
C ASP A 193 14.69 14.37 14.47
N THR A 194 14.76 14.41 15.80
CA THR A 194 14.99 13.19 16.60
C THR A 194 13.78 12.25 16.53
N PRO A 195 14.00 10.93 16.41
CA PRO A 195 12.92 9.94 16.42
C PRO A 195 12.01 10.07 17.64
N ALA A 196 10.71 10.29 17.39
CA ALA A 196 9.70 10.52 18.41
C ALA A 196 8.51 9.58 18.25
N LEU A 197 7.96 9.12 19.38
CA LEU A 197 6.77 8.30 19.47
C LEU A 197 5.73 9.02 20.33
N TRP A 198 4.47 9.08 19.90
CA TRP A 198 3.36 9.43 20.78
C TRP A 198 2.36 8.30 20.90
N HIS A 199 1.81 8.16 22.10
CA HIS A 199 0.84 7.10 22.36
C HIS A 199 -0.22 7.53 23.38
N CYS A 200 -1.30 6.76 23.42
CA CYS A 200 -2.27 6.83 24.50
C CYS A 200 -2.50 5.40 25.01
N THR A 201 -3.71 5.06 25.49
CA THR A 201 -4.00 3.69 25.94
C THR A 201 -4.09 2.72 24.76
N ALA A 202 -5.00 2.98 23.81
CA ALA A 202 -5.20 2.10 22.65
C ALA A 202 -4.47 2.58 21.38
N GLY A 203 -3.89 3.79 21.41
CA GLY A 203 -3.22 4.35 20.23
C GLY A 203 -4.15 4.86 19.15
N GLN A 204 -5.43 5.09 19.48
CA GLN A 204 -6.49 5.36 18.52
C GLN A 204 -6.93 6.82 18.48
N ASP A 205 -7.67 7.30 19.48
CA ASP A 205 -8.29 8.64 19.40
C ASP A 205 -7.30 9.78 19.67
N ARG A 206 -6.75 9.86 20.89
CA ARG A 206 -5.77 10.89 21.30
C ARG A 206 -4.53 10.87 20.41
N THR A 207 -4.04 9.66 20.15
CA THR A 207 -2.90 9.40 19.28
C THR A 207 -3.24 9.74 17.83
N GLY A 208 -4.43 9.40 17.35
CA GLY A 208 -4.88 9.63 15.99
C GLY A 208 -5.12 11.10 15.68
N MET A 209 -5.76 11.85 16.58
CA MET A 209 -5.89 13.31 16.45
C MET A 209 -4.53 13.99 16.38
N THR A 210 -3.59 13.56 17.24
CA THR A 210 -2.21 14.10 17.24
C THR A 210 -1.48 13.76 15.94
N ALA A 211 -1.55 12.50 15.50
CA ALA A 211 -0.95 12.07 14.22
C ALA A 211 -1.54 12.82 13.03
N ALA A 212 -2.86 13.01 13.01
CA ALA A 212 -3.55 13.71 11.95
C ALA A 212 -3.12 15.18 11.83
N LEU A 213 -2.96 15.90 12.96
CA LEU A 213 -2.44 17.27 12.96
C LEU A 213 -0.98 17.33 12.47
N ILE A 214 -0.13 16.39 12.90
CA ILE A 214 1.28 16.32 12.48
C ILE A 214 1.37 16.02 10.98
N LEU A 215 0.69 14.99 10.49
CA LEU A 215 0.67 14.63 9.06
C LEU A 215 0.12 15.78 8.20
N TYR A 216 -0.93 16.46 8.66
CA TYR A 216 -1.46 17.65 7.97
C TYR A 216 -0.42 18.77 7.89
N SER A 217 0.33 19.03 8.98
CA SER A 217 1.40 20.05 8.99
C SER A 217 2.49 19.74 7.94
N LEU A 218 2.76 18.46 7.71
CA LEU A 218 3.69 17.95 6.71
C LEU A 218 3.11 17.97 5.29
N GLY A 219 1.85 18.36 5.11
CA GLY A 219 1.18 18.45 3.81
C GLY A 219 0.67 17.11 3.26
N VAL A 220 0.51 16.11 4.13
CA VAL A 220 -0.07 14.81 3.75
C VAL A 220 -1.56 14.98 3.43
N SER A 221 -2.05 14.25 2.43
CA SER A 221 -3.44 14.35 1.99
C SER A 221 -4.42 13.96 3.10
N MET A 222 -5.61 14.55 3.09
CA MET A 222 -6.65 14.19 4.06
C MET A 222 -7.07 12.73 3.94
N ASP A 223 -7.10 12.17 2.73
CA ASP A 223 -7.48 10.77 2.54
C ASP A 223 -6.44 9.81 3.11
N ASP A 224 -5.15 10.10 2.97
CA ASP A 224 -4.08 9.33 3.62
C ASP A 224 -4.14 9.44 5.14
N ILE A 225 -4.42 10.64 5.67
CA ILE A 225 -4.61 10.86 7.12
C ILE A 225 -5.77 10.02 7.66
N PHE A 226 -6.90 9.99 6.94
CA PHE A 226 -8.03 9.13 7.32
C PHE A 226 -7.69 7.65 7.18
N SER A 227 -6.90 7.28 6.17
CA SER A 227 -6.45 5.92 5.94
C SER A 227 -5.58 5.43 7.11
N ASP A 228 -4.53 6.18 7.49
CA ASP A 228 -3.69 5.89 8.67
C ASP A 228 -4.52 5.75 9.96
N TYR A 229 -5.50 6.63 10.13
CA TYR A 229 -6.37 6.60 11.30
C TYR A 229 -7.14 5.27 11.38
N LEU A 230 -7.72 4.83 10.26
CA LEU A 230 -8.53 3.62 10.16
C LEU A 230 -7.73 2.33 10.25
N MET A 231 -6.43 2.33 9.91
CA MET A 231 -5.53 1.18 10.14
C MET A 231 -5.52 0.72 11.59
N SER A 232 -5.80 1.62 12.55
CA SER A 232 -5.92 1.26 13.96
C SER A 232 -6.98 0.19 14.23
N ASN A 233 -8.00 0.07 13.36
CA ASN A 233 -9.02 -0.97 13.48
C ASN A 233 -8.47 -2.34 13.13
N GLU A 234 -7.71 -2.43 12.05
CA GLU A 234 -7.11 -3.68 11.58
C GLU A 234 -6.16 -4.22 12.65
N TYR A 235 -5.25 -3.38 13.12
CA TYR A 235 -4.21 -3.79 14.06
C TYR A 235 -4.77 -4.17 15.44
N THR A 236 -5.80 -3.48 15.92
CA THR A 236 -6.37 -3.75 17.27
C THR A 236 -7.56 -4.71 17.27
N TYR A 237 -8.02 -5.19 16.11
CA TYR A 237 -9.27 -5.96 16.02
C TYR A 237 -9.21 -7.23 16.86
N ALA A 238 -8.14 -8.01 16.72
CA ALA A 238 -7.99 -9.30 17.39
C ALA A 238 -8.02 -9.15 18.92
N ASP A 239 -7.27 -8.17 19.44
CA ASP A 239 -7.21 -7.86 20.86
C ASP A 239 -8.56 -7.38 21.42
N LYS A 240 -9.25 -6.52 20.68
CA LYS A 240 -10.61 -6.07 21.05
C LYS A 240 -11.62 -7.19 21.02
N TYR A 241 -11.55 -8.07 20.02
CA TYR A 241 -12.40 -9.24 19.95
C TYR A 241 -12.19 -10.17 21.14
N ALA A 242 -10.92 -10.46 21.46
CA ALA A 242 -10.56 -11.27 22.63
C ALA A 242 -11.03 -10.63 23.95
N GLN A 243 -10.92 -9.30 24.07
CA GLN A 243 -11.47 -8.56 25.20
C GLN A 243 -12.99 -8.72 25.30
N SER A 244 -13.72 -8.56 24.19
CA SER A 244 -15.17 -8.77 24.11
C SER A 244 -15.56 -10.20 24.52
N GLU A 245 -14.84 -11.22 24.04
CA GLU A 245 -15.08 -12.61 24.42
C GLU A 245 -14.84 -12.86 25.92
N SER A 246 -13.81 -12.23 26.50
CA SER A 246 -13.46 -12.41 27.92
C SER A 246 -14.57 -11.98 28.88
N ILE A 247 -15.47 -11.10 28.42
CA ILE A 247 -16.59 -10.53 29.16
C ILE A 247 -17.80 -11.48 29.20
N LEU A 248 -17.94 -12.40 28.23
CA LEU A 248 -19.10 -13.31 28.10
C LEU A 248 -19.49 -14.07 29.39
N PRO A 249 -18.56 -14.56 30.24
CA PRO A 249 -18.92 -15.22 31.49
C PRO A 249 -19.70 -14.33 32.47
N TYR A 250 -19.56 -13.01 32.35
CA TYR A 250 -20.17 -12.00 33.22
C TYR A 250 -21.34 -11.28 32.55
N LEU A 251 -21.37 -11.24 31.21
CA LEU A 251 -22.48 -10.71 30.41
C LEU A 251 -22.86 -11.68 29.28
N PRO A 252 -23.62 -12.75 29.55
CA PRO A 252 -23.89 -13.81 28.57
C PRO A 252 -24.76 -13.40 27.38
N GLU A 253 -25.48 -12.27 27.48
CA GLU A 253 -26.34 -11.73 26.43
C GLU A 253 -25.59 -10.76 25.50
N LEU A 254 -24.27 -10.56 25.71
CA LEU A 254 -23.45 -9.68 24.89
C LEU A 254 -23.37 -10.19 23.45
N ASP A 255 -23.69 -9.33 22.50
CA ASP A 255 -23.30 -9.52 21.10
C ASP A 255 -21.84 -9.11 20.95
N VAL A 256 -20.95 -10.11 20.90
CA VAL A 256 -19.48 -9.93 20.86
C VAL A 256 -19.06 -9.12 19.63
N ASP A 257 -19.65 -9.43 18.47
CA ASP A 257 -19.29 -8.78 17.21
C ASP A 257 -19.72 -7.31 17.26
N ALA A 258 -20.96 -7.04 17.68
CA ALA A 258 -21.47 -5.67 17.78
C ALA A 258 -20.73 -4.83 18.84
N TYR A 259 -20.35 -5.43 19.98
CA TYR A 259 -19.58 -4.74 21.01
C TYR A 259 -18.15 -4.45 20.54
N THR A 260 -17.50 -5.41 19.86
CA THR A 260 -16.18 -5.21 19.25
C THR A 260 -16.21 -4.06 18.23
N GLU A 261 -17.19 -4.06 17.34
CA GLU A 261 -17.40 -2.99 16.35
C GLU A 261 -17.60 -1.61 17.02
N SER A 262 -18.25 -1.57 18.19
CA SER A 262 -18.46 -0.31 18.93
C SER A 262 -17.18 0.29 19.49
N MET A 263 -16.12 -0.52 19.65
CA MET A 263 -14.81 -0.08 20.12
C MET A 263 -13.90 0.38 18.97
N LEU A 264 -14.27 0.16 17.71
CA LEU A 264 -13.48 0.54 16.55
C LEU A 264 -13.60 2.05 16.26
N VAL A 265 -12.54 2.63 15.71
CA VAL A 265 -12.57 4.01 15.23
C VAL A 265 -13.32 4.11 13.90
N LYS A 266 -13.97 5.25 13.67
CA LYS A 266 -14.70 5.52 12.43
C LYS A 266 -14.21 6.80 11.80
N ARG A 267 -14.17 6.86 10.47
CA ARG A 267 -13.78 8.06 9.70
C ARG A 267 -14.50 9.31 10.21
N GLY A 268 -15.81 9.18 10.46
CA GLY A 268 -16.67 10.25 10.98
C GLY A 268 -16.19 10.88 12.29
N TYR A 269 -15.47 10.16 13.16
CA TYR A 269 -14.93 10.73 14.40
C TYR A 269 -13.84 11.76 14.11
N LEU A 270 -12.89 11.41 13.22
CA LEU A 270 -11.82 12.33 12.83
C LEU A 270 -12.34 13.43 11.89
N GLU A 271 -13.34 13.15 11.05
CA GLU A 271 -14.02 14.17 10.25
C GLU A 271 -14.72 15.22 11.12
N HIS A 272 -15.41 14.79 12.18
CA HIS A 272 -16.03 15.70 13.14
C HIS A 272 -14.99 16.55 13.87
N PHE A 273 -13.85 15.96 14.26
CA PHE A 273 -12.73 16.70 14.84
C PHE A 273 -12.24 17.84 13.94
N PHE A 274 -11.97 17.56 12.66
CA PHE A 274 -11.56 18.59 11.73
C PHE A 274 -12.69 19.60 11.44
N THR A 275 -13.94 19.15 11.33
CA THR A 275 -15.10 20.04 11.16
C THR A 275 -15.24 21.01 12.33
N ASP A 276 -15.06 20.55 13.57
CA ASP A 276 -15.12 21.40 14.76
C ASP A 276 -13.97 22.42 14.77
N ILE A 277 -12.77 22.02 14.34
CA ILE A 277 -11.62 22.93 14.14
C ILE A 277 -11.96 24.01 13.11
N GLU A 278 -12.38 23.62 11.90
CA GLU A 278 -12.70 24.57 10.84
C GLU A 278 -13.84 25.52 11.23
N THR A 279 -14.87 24.98 11.90
CA THR A 279 -16.03 25.78 12.34
C THR A 279 -15.64 26.85 13.35
N LYS A 280 -14.74 26.52 14.29
CA LYS A 280 -14.36 27.44 15.37
C LYS A 280 -13.21 28.38 14.97
N TYR A 281 -12.22 27.86 14.28
CA TYR A 281 -10.95 28.54 14.02
C TYR A 281 -10.77 28.96 12.56
N GLY A 282 -11.73 28.67 11.67
CA GLY A 282 -11.75 29.10 10.28
C GLY A 282 -11.20 28.06 9.30
N SER A 283 -10.00 27.54 9.57
CA SER A 283 -9.40 26.41 8.84
C SER A 283 -8.42 25.65 9.71
N ILE A 284 -8.01 24.46 9.26
CA ILE A 284 -6.95 23.68 9.92
C ILE A 284 -5.61 24.46 9.86
N ASP A 285 -5.31 25.14 8.75
CA ASP A 285 -4.13 26.01 8.63
C ASP A 285 -4.14 27.16 9.66
N GLU A 286 -5.28 27.83 9.84
CA GLU A 286 -5.42 28.92 10.83
C GLU A 286 -5.31 28.37 12.26
N PHE A 287 -5.80 27.16 12.52
CA PHE A 287 -5.63 26.49 13.81
C PHE A 287 -4.17 26.14 14.08
N LEU A 288 -3.47 25.52 13.13
CA LEU A 288 -2.04 25.18 13.27
C LEU A 288 -1.20 26.43 13.49
N SER A 289 -1.37 27.45 12.65
CA SER A 289 -0.53 28.65 12.69
C SER A 289 -0.87 29.61 13.84
N ASN A 290 -2.14 29.84 14.17
CA ASN A 290 -2.52 30.85 15.16
C ASN A 290 -2.75 30.25 16.55
N GLU A 291 -3.34 29.05 16.62
CA GLU A 291 -3.72 28.42 17.89
C GLU A 291 -2.70 27.38 18.35
N LEU A 292 -1.94 26.77 17.46
CA LEU A 292 -0.83 25.88 17.84
C LEU A 292 0.55 26.51 17.63
N ASP A 293 0.63 27.70 17.02
CA ASP A 293 1.89 28.43 16.76
C ASP A 293 2.93 27.59 16.00
N VAL A 294 2.47 26.67 15.14
CA VAL A 294 3.31 25.69 14.46
C VAL A 294 4.18 26.36 13.39
N ASP A 295 5.50 26.15 13.48
CA ASP A 295 6.43 26.46 12.40
C ASP A 295 6.38 25.34 11.34
N ILE A 296 5.44 25.49 10.40
CA ILE A 296 5.23 24.55 9.29
C ILE A 296 6.50 24.37 8.45
N ASP A 297 7.30 25.42 8.26
CA ASP A 297 8.51 25.34 7.46
C ASP A 297 9.58 24.48 8.19
N ALA A 298 9.74 24.67 9.50
CA ALA A 298 10.64 23.83 10.32
C ALA A 298 10.19 22.36 10.35
N MET A 299 8.89 22.11 10.55
CA MET A 299 8.33 20.74 10.48
C MET A 299 8.67 20.06 9.15
N ARG A 300 8.45 20.77 8.03
CA ARG A 300 8.72 20.22 6.70
C ARG A 300 10.21 20.06 6.42
N GLU A 301 11.06 20.97 6.90
CA GLU A 301 12.52 20.84 6.78
C GLU A 301 13.06 19.62 7.53
N HIS A 302 12.50 19.29 8.70
CA HIS A 302 12.95 18.17 9.52
C HIS A 302 12.42 16.81 9.08
N TYR A 303 11.18 16.76 8.61
CA TYR A 303 10.48 15.49 8.43
C TYR A 303 10.11 15.17 6.98
N LEU A 304 10.34 16.06 6.00
CA LEU A 304 10.16 15.73 4.59
C LEU A 304 11.50 15.50 3.88
N VAL A 305 11.60 14.37 3.17
CA VAL A 305 12.80 13.93 2.44
C VAL A 305 12.49 13.64 0.97
N GLY A 306 13.54 13.58 0.15
CA GLY A 306 13.46 13.40 -1.29
C GLY A 306 13.48 14.73 -2.06
N GLU A 307 13.70 14.66 -3.38
CA GLU A 307 13.76 15.85 -4.25
C GLU A 307 12.37 16.42 -4.60
N GLY A 308 11.29 15.84 -4.06
CA GLY A 308 9.91 16.18 -4.39
C GLY A 308 9.55 15.62 -5.76
N LEU A 309 8.55 14.75 -5.83
CA LEU A 309 8.07 14.27 -7.13
C LEU A 309 7.46 15.47 -7.88
N PRO A 310 7.62 15.58 -9.21
CA PRO A 310 6.99 16.66 -9.95
C PRO A 310 5.48 16.68 -9.70
N SER A 311 4.86 17.86 -9.59
CA SER A 311 3.42 18.01 -9.25
C SER A 311 2.45 17.34 -10.23
N SER A 312 2.97 16.84 -11.36
CA SER A 312 2.28 16.03 -12.36
C SER A 312 2.14 14.56 -11.94
N VAL A 313 2.99 14.06 -11.04
CA VAL A 313 3.02 12.67 -10.58
C VAL A 313 2.07 12.53 -9.40
N VAL A 314 1.01 11.74 -9.57
CA VAL A 314 0.05 11.42 -8.51
C VAL A 314 0.19 9.95 -8.18
N TYR A 315 0.61 9.65 -6.95
CA TYR A 315 0.58 8.30 -6.41
C TYR A 315 -0.81 8.03 -5.84
N THR A 316 -1.42 6.92 -6.22
CA THR A 316 -2.74 6.48 -5.70
C THR A 316 -2.62 5.47 -4.57
N ASP A 317 -1.43 4.87 -4.43
CA ASP A 317 -0.94 4.15 -3.27
C ASP A 317 0.59 4.31 -3.18
N GLU A 318 1.29 3.50 -2.38
CA GLU A 318 2.75 3.59 -2.21
C GLU A 318 3.56 3.48 -3.51
N HIS A 319 3.05 2.72 -4.49
CA HIS A 319 3.75 2.37 -5.73
C HIS A 319 3.02 2.84 -7.01
N HIS A 320 1.69 2.77 -7.04
CA HIS A 320 0.89 3.02 -8.23
C HIS A 320 0.80 4.50 -8.56
N ILE A 321 1.22 4.85 -9.77
CA ILE A 321 1.21 6.23 -10.27
C ILE A 321 0.11 6.35 -11.31
N GLU A 322 -0.81 7.28 -11.09
CA GLU A 322 -1.95 7.50 -11.97
C GLU A 322 -1.48 8.01 -13.34
N LEU A 323 -1.73 7.22 -14.38
CA LEU A 323 -1.68 7.66 -15.78
C LEU A 323 -3.09 7.58 -16.35
N ILE A 324 -3.46 8.55 -17.20
CA ILE A 324 -4.79 8.54 -17.85
C ILE A 324 -4.87 7.43 -18.90
N GLY A 325 -3.76 7.14 -19.57
CA GLY A 325 -3.69 6.20 -20.68
C GLY A 325 -3.24 4.79 -20.34
N GLU A 326 -2.92 4.48 -19.08
CA GLU A 326 -2.43 3.17 -18.65
C GLU A 326 -2.74 2.93 -17.16
N ASP A 327 -3.34 1.79 -16.84
CA ASP A 327 -3.91 1.54 -15.51
C ASP A 327 -2.98 0.76 -14.57
N ASN A 328 -1.83 0.23 -15.04
CA ASN A 328 -0.97 -0.69 -14.29
C ASN A 328 0.46 -0.16 -14.10
N PHE A 329 0.65 1.16 -14.17
CA PHE A 329 1.95 1.83 -14.14
C PHE A 329 2.38 2.12 -12.70
N ARG A 330 3.54 1.59 -12.28
CA ARG A 330 4.01 1.74 -10.89
C ARG A 330 5.52 1.73 -10.72
N ASP A 331 5.96 2.36 -9.63
CA ASP A 331 7.32 2.39 -9.13
C ASP A 331 7.61 1.18 -8.23
N LEU A 332 8.75 0.53 -8.42
CA LEU A 332 9.19 -0.61 -7.62
C LEU A 332 10.11 -0.21 -6.45
N GLY A 333 10.30 1.09 -6.23
CA GLY A 333 10.98 1.63 -5.06
C GLY A 333 10.29 1.32 -3.75
N GLY A 334 11.02 1.44 -2.64
CA GLY A 334 10.50 1.25 -1.29
C GLY A 334 10.65 -0.18 -0.75
N TYR A 335 10.58 -1.20 -1.61
CA TYR A 335 10.70 -2.61 -1.17
C TYR A 335 12.00 -2.90 -0.43
N VAL A 336 11.92 -3.67 0.65
CA VAL A 336 13.08 -4.08 1.43
C VAL A 336 13.80 -5.24 0.72
N GLY A 337 15.04 -4.99 0.32
CA GLY A 337 15.95 -5.94 -0.31
C GLY A 337 17.12 -6.37 0.59
N ALA A 338 18.24 -6.70 -0.03
CA ALA A 338 19.43 -7.21 0.65
C ALA A 338 19.95 -6.24 1.72
N ASP A 339 20.49 -6.79 2.81
CA ASP A 339 20.99 -6.04 3.97
C ASP A 339 19.96 -5.09 4.62
N ASN A 340 18.66 -5.36 4.50
CA ASN A 340 17.56 -4.47 4.92
C ASN A 340 17.59 -3.08 4.25
N LYS A 341 18.25 -2.95 3.10
CA LYS A 341 18.22 -1.74 2.29
C LYS A 341 16.95 -1.69 1.46
N ARG A 342 16.48 -0.51 1.10
CA ARG A 342 15.29 -0.32 0.28
C ARG A 342 15.65 -0.14 -1.20
N VAL A 343 14.81 -0.64 -2.09
CA VAL A 343 14.89 -0.34 -3.52
C VAL A 343 14.71 1.18 -3.71
N LEU A 344 15.59 1.78 -4.51
CA LEU A 344 15.53 3.20 -4.83
C LEU A 344 14.23 3.53 -5.56
N GLU A 345 13.48 4.47 -4.99
CA GLU A 345 12.33 5.09 -5.63
C GLU A 345 12.74 5.87 -6.88
N GLY A 346 11.82 5.92 -7.84
CA GLY A 346 11.98 6.66 -9.07
C GLY A 346 12.99 6.05 -10.05
N LYS A 347 13.36 4.77 -9.88
CA LYS A 347 14.42 4.13 -10.68
C LYS A 347 13.98 2.95 -11.52
N LEU A 348 13.05 2.15 -11.03
CA LEU A 348 12.60 0.93 -11.67
C LEU A 348 11.08 0.95 -11.75
N PHE A 349 10.55 0.94 -12.97
CA PHE A 349 9.12 1.03 -13.22
C PHE A 349 8.63 -0.15 -14.05
N ARG A 350 7.37 -0.51 -13.84
CA ARG A 350 6.65 -1.49 -14.65
C ARG A 350 5.29 -0.96 -15.08
N SER A 351 4.81 -1.42 -16.24
CA SER A 351 3.51 -0.97 -16.78
C SER A 351 2.88 -1.96 -17.76
N GLY A 352 1.63 -1.69 -18.13
CA GLY A 352 1.00 -2.18 -19.35
C GLY A 352 1.44 -1.43 -20.61
N GLU A 353 0.71 -1.60 -21.71
CA GLU A 353 1.07 -0.99 -22.99
C GLU A 353 0.93 0.53 -23.00
N LEU A 354 1.84 1.23 -23.67
CA LEU A 354 1.94 2.68 -23.61
C LEU A 354 1.32 3.36 -24.84
N SER A 355 0.52 2.64 -25.63
CA SER A 355 -0.13 3.18 -26.82
C SER A 355 -1.21 4.22 -26.51
N GLY A 356 -1.81 4.13 -25.32
CA GLY A 356 -2.90 4.99 -24.85
C GLY A 356 -2.44 6.29 -24.16
N LEU A 357 -1.13 6.44 -23.89
CA LEU A 357 -0.63 7.58 -23.11
C LEU A 357 -1.05 8.92 -23.70
N THR A 358 -1.52 9.81 -22.83
CA THR A 358 -1.82 11.21 -23.16
C THR A 358 -0.55 12.07 -23.16
N GLU A 359 -0.65 13.33 -23.60
CA GLU A 359 0.47 14.28 -23.44
C GLU A 359 0.81 14.57 -21.97
N GLY A 360 -0.18 14.48 -21.07
CA GLY A 360 0.04 14.58 -19.63
C GLY A 360 0.86 13.41 -19.10
N ASP A 361 0.49 12.19 -19.49
CA ASP A 361 1.22 10.97 -19.11
C ASP A 361 2.66 10.99 -19.64
N LYS A 362 2.86 11.46 -20.88
CA LYS A 362 4.21 11.66 -21.43
C LYS A 362 5.04 12.67 -20.63
N GLN A 363 4.40 13.71 -20.09
CA GLN A 363 5.07 14.64 -19.19
C GLN A 363 5.41 13.95 -17.87
N ILE A 364 4.54 13.12 -17.31
CA ILE A 364 4.81 12.30 -16.12
C ILE A 364 6.04 11.41 -16.35
N LEU A 365 6.11 10.68 -17.47
CA LEU A 365 7.29 9.85 -17.81
C LEU A 365 8.58 10.69 -17.93
N THR A 366 8.48 11.91 -18.47
CA THR A 366 9.62 12.84 -18.57
C THR A 366 10.05 13.33 -17.18
N ASP A 367 9.09 13.63 -16.34
CA ASP A 367 9.24 14.17 -14.98
C ASP A 367 9.81 13.13 -14.01
N LEU A 368 9.40 11.86 -14.16
CA LEU A 368 10.01 10.70 -13.50
C LEU A 368 11.43 10.41 -14.01
N GLY A 369 11.86 11.10 -15.08
CA GLY A 369 13.18 10.96 -15.64
C GLY A 369 13.42 9.57 -16.25
N ILE A 370 12.41 8.94 -16.85
CA ILE A 370 12.58 7.65 -17.52
C ILE A 370 13.54 7.83 -18.70
N GLU A 371 14.64 7.08 -18.67
CA GLU A 371 15.71 7.17 -19.67
C GLU A 371 15.64 6.04 -20.70
N GLN A 372 15.16 4.87 -20.28
CA GLN A 372 15.06 3.70 -21.14
C GLN A 372 13.77 2.90 -20.93
N LEU A 373 13.26 2.36 -22.04
CA LEU A 373 12.07 1.52 -22.12
C LEU A 373 12.44 0.14 -22.68
N VAL A 374 12.06 -0.92 -21.98
CA VAL A 374 12.11 -2.30 -22.48
C VAL A 374 10.69 -2.74 -22.89
N ASP A 375 10.47 -2.92 -24.18
CA ASP A 375 9.21 -3.47 -24.71
C ASP A 375 9.32 -5.00 -24.85
N LEU A 376 8.60 -5.73 -23.99
CA LEU A 376 8.57 -7.20 -23.94
C LEU A 376 7.53 -7.81 -24.90
N ARG A 377 6.79 -6.98 -25.63
CA ARG A 377 5.76 -7.43 -26.57
C ARG A 377 6.37 -8.07 -27.80
N THR A 378 5.60 -8.90 -28.49
CA THR A 378 5.94 -9.32 -29.84
C THR A 378 5.96 -8.11 -30.77
N LYS A 379 6.70 -8.20 -31.88
CA LYS A 379 6.66 -7.21 -32.97
C LYS A 379 5.26 -7.03 -33.53
N GLY A 380 4.46 -8.10 -33.57
CA GLY A 380 3.06 -8.03 -33.99
C GLY A 380 2.22 -7.12 -33.10
N GLU A 381 2.32 -7.29 -31.78
CA GLU A 381 1.68 -6.43 -30.78
C GLU A 381 2.19 -4.97 -30.87
N MET A 382 3.52 -4.77 -30.95
CA MET A 382 4.13 -3.45 -31.05
C MET A 382 3.72 -2.69 -32.32
N LEU A 383 3.54 -3.40 -33.45
CA LEU A 383 3.10 -2.79 -34.71
C LEU A 383 1.60 -2.46 -34.72
N ASP A 384 0.78 -3.26 -34.04
CA ASP A 384 -0.66 -3.01 -33.91
C ASP A 384 -0.93 -1.81 -32.98
N LYS A 385 -0.19 -1.76 -31.87
CA LYS A 385 -0.31 -0.74 -30.84
C LYS A 385 1.04 -0.10 -30.50
N PRO A 386 1.58 0.76 -31.38
CA PRO A 386 2.84 1.43 -31.13
C PRO A 386 2.75 2.32 -29.88
N ASP A 387 3.83 2.37 -29.08
CA ASP A 387 3.87 3.21 -27.89
C ASP A 387 3.81 4.69 -28.24
N ASN A 388 3.10 5.45 -27.41
CA ASN A 388 2.98 6.90 -27.52
C ASN A 388 3.77 7.59 -26.40
N ILE A 389 5.09 7.44 -26.43
CA ILE A 389 6.04 7.90 -25.40
C ILE A 389 6.87 9.12 -25.83
N PRO A 390 7.57 9.81 -24.91
CA PRO A 390 8.52 10.87 -25.28
C PRO A 390 9.68 10.36 -26.15
N ASP A 391 10.08 11.15 -27.16
CA ASP A 391 11.21 10.86 -28.06
C ASP A 391 12.58 10.79 -27.34
N THR A 392 12.64 11.24 -26.08
CA THR A 392 13.86 11.25 -25.26
C THR A 392 14.19 9.89 -24.63
N ILE A 393 13.27 8.93 -24.68
CA ILE A 393 13.43 7.60 -24.07
C ILE A 393 14.07 6.65 -25.08
N ASP A 394 15.17 5.99 -24.68
CA ASP A 394 15.80 4.94 -25.48
C ASP A 394 14.94 3.65 -25.42
N VAL A 395 14.46 3.15 -26.57
CA VAL A 395 13.57 1.98 -26.63
C VAL A 395 14.32 0.72 -27.08
N TYR A 396 14.15 -0.37 -26.31
CA TYR A 396 14.72 -1.68 -26.54
C TYR A 396 13.62 -2.74 -26.70
N HIS A 397 13.50 -3.33 -27.89
CA HIS A 397 12.50 -4.36 -28.19
C HIS A 397 13.04 -5.75 -27.89
N LEU A 398 12.65 -6.32 -26.74
CA LEU A 398 13.18 -7.58 -26.19
C LEU A 398 12.03 -8.58 -25.91
N PRO A 399 11.42 -9.16 -26.98
CA PRO A 399 10.22 -9.99 -26.85
C PRO A 399 10.45 -11.26 -26.04
N LEU A 400 9.62 -11.53 -25.02
CA LEU A 400 9.68 -12.79 -24.25
C LEU A 400 8.81 -13.93 -24.84
N VAL A 401 8.42 -13.76 -26.10
CA VAL A 401 7.58 -14.67 -26.87
C VAL A 401 8.20 -14.87 -28.25
N PRO A 402 8.51 -16.11 -28.66
CA PRO A 402 9.05 -16.38 -29.98
C PRO A 402 8.06 -16.05 -31.09
N GLU A 403 8.50 -15.34 -32.13
CA GLU A 403 7.68 -15.03 -33.30
C GLU A 403 7.79 -16.11 -34.38
N ALA A 404 6.68 -16.39 -35.08
CA ALA A 404 6.75 -17.07 -36.37
C ALA A 404 7.09 -16.07 -37.48
N GLU A 405 7.96 -16.46 -38.42
CA GLU A 405 8.50 -15.61 -39.51
C GLU A 405 7.46 -14.92 -40.45
N ASN A 406 6.15 -15.14 -40.30
CA ASN A 406 5.10 -14.63 -41.20
C ASN A 406 3.89 -13.96 -40.51
N ASP A 407 3.98 -13.55 -39.24
CA ASP A 407 2.81 -13.24 -38.40
C ASP A 407 2.34 -11.75 -38.40
N ASN A 408 2.35 -11.10 -39.57
CA ASN A 408 2.03 -9.67 -39.71
C ASN A 408 0.60 -9.38 -40.19
N SER A 409 -0.45 -10.05 -39.68
CA SER A 409 -1.82 -9.63 -40.05
C SER A 409 -2.81 -9.65 -38.90
N SER A 410 -3.57 -8.57 -38.76
CA SER A 410 -4.74 -8.43 -37.88
C SER A 410 -5.80 -9.54 -38.07
N ALA A 411 -5.80 -10.23 -39.21
CA ALA A 411 -6.65 -11.38 -39.47
C ALA A 411 -6.24 -12.65 -38.68
N VAL A 412 -4.97 -12.78 -38.27
CA VAL A 412 -4.52 -13.86 -37.37
C VAL A 412 -4.96 -13.56 -35.94
N GLN A 413 -4.89 -12.30 -35.52
CA GLN A 413 -5.22 -11.85 -34.17
C GLN A 413 -6.71 -11.98 -33.81
N VAL A 414 -7.63 -11.59 -34.71
CA VAL A 414 -9.09 -11.81 -34.52
C VAL A 414 -9.41 -13.31 -34.35
N ASN A 415 -8.68 -14.18 -35.03
CA ASN A 415 -8.86 -15.63 -34.94
C ASN A 415 -8.38 -16.19 -33.58
N LEU A 416 -7.48 -15.51 -32.87
CA LEU A 416 -6.98 -15.95 -31.56
C LEU A 416 -7.96 -15.64 -30.43
N VAL A 417 -8.59 -14.46 -30.41
CA VAL A 417 -9.65 -14.13 -29.44
C VAL A 417 -10.83 -15.09 -29.59
N ASP A 418 -11.30 -15.28 -30.83
CA ASP A 418 -12.37 -16.23 -31.12
C ASP A 418 -12.00 -17.65 -30.68
N GLN A 419 -10.76 -18.08 -30.91
CA GLN A 419 -10.28 -19.38 -30.44
C GLN A 419 -10.23 -19.47 -28.93
N TRP A 420 -9.72 -18.45 -28.23
CA TRP A 420 -9.64 -18.43 -26.78
C TRP A 420 -11.04 -18.48 -26.14
N VAL A 421 -11.97 -17.64 -26.60
CA VAL A 421 -13.37 -17.68 -26.13
C VAL A 421 -14.02 -19.03 -26.41
N ASN A 422 -13.74 -19.64 -27.57
CA ASN A 422 -14.24 -20.98 -27.87
C ASN A 422 -13.62 -22.06 -26.98
N ASN A 423 -12.35 -21.93 -26.60
CA ASN A 423 -11.69 -22.83 -25.65
C ASN A 423 -12.31 -22.67 -24.25
N LEU A 424 -12.54 -21.45 -23.78
CA LEU A 424 -13.20 -21.20 -22.48
C LEU A 424 -14.62 -21.78 -22.41
N ARG A 425 -15.29 -21.95 -23.55
CA ARG A 425 -16.60 -22.62 -23.64
C ARG A 425 -16.51 -24.15 -23.57
N ASP A 426 -15.34 -24.75 -23.79
CA ASP A 426 -15.14 -26.18 -23.64
C ASP A 426 -14.94 -26.52 -22.15
N PRO A 427 -15.84 -27.28 -21.51
CA PRO A 427 -15.70 -27.64 -20.10
C PRO A 427 -14.49 -28.53 -19.80
N ASN A 428 -13.79 -29.04 -20.81
CA ASN A 428 -12.55 -29.81 -20.66
C ASN A 428 -11.29 -28.96 -20.86
N PHE A 429 -11.43 -27.69 -21.23
CA PHE A 429 -10.31 -26.78 -21.36
C PHE A 429 -9.88 -26.27 -19.98
N ASP A 430 -8.61 -26.49 -19.65
CA ASP A 430 -8.01 -26.05 -18.41
C ASP A 430 -7.11 -24.85 -18.69
N ASN A 431 -7.69 -23.65 -18.63
CA ASN A 431 -6.96 -22.42 -18.88
C ASN A 431 -5.83 -22.19 -17.87
N GLU A 432 -6.03 -22.61 -16.61
CA GLU A 432 -5.02 -22.51 -15.56
C GLU A 432 -3.80 -23.39 -15.88
N ALA A 433 -4.02 -24.63 -16.33
CA ALA A 433 -2.92 -25.49 -16.76
C ALA A 433 -2.15 -24.93 -17.98
N GLU A 434 -2.83 -24.29 -18.93
CA GLU A 434 -2.17 -23.63 -20.07
C GLU A 434 -1.33 -22.42 -19.62
N MET A 435 -1.86 -21.58 -18.71
CA MET A 435 -1.13 -20.46 -18.13
C MET A 435 0.10 -20.93 -17.35
N ILE A 436 -0.05 -21.96 -16.50
CA ILE A 436 1.09 -22.59 -15.80
C ILE A 436 2.13 -23.11 -16.81
N SER A 437 1.70 -23.72 -17.92
CA SER A 437 2.63 -24.17 -18.97
C SER A 437 3.39 -23.01 -19.62
N ALA A 438 2.84 -21.79 -19.67
CA ALA A 438 3.49 -20.62 -20.26
C ALA A 438 4.53 -20.00 -19.31
N TYR A 439 4.25 -20.00 -17.99
CA TYR A 439 5.20 -19.59 -16.96
C TYR A 439 6.35 -20.59 -16.78
N ASN A 440 6.08 -21.89 -16.95
CA ASN A 440 7.09 -22.96 -16.93
C ASN A 440 8.01 -23.01 -18.15
N TYR A 441 7.84 -22.13 -19.15
CA TYR A 441 8.58 -22.25 -20.39
C TYR A 441 9.78 -21.30 -20.42
N ILE A 442 10.99 -21.81 -20.22
CA ILE A 442 12.23 -21.03 -20.38
C ILE A 442 12.97 -21.57 -21.59
N ASP A 443 13.29 -20.72 -22.55
CA ASP A 443 14.07 -21.08 -23.74
C ASP A 443 15.27 -20.16 -23.95
N GLU A 444 16.14 -20.52 -24.90
CA GLU A 444 17.36 -19.77 -25.20
C GLU A 444 17.09 -18.31 -25.58
N GLN A 445 15.92 -18.01 -26.19
CA GLN A 445 15.56 -16.64 -26.55
C GLN A 445 15.19 -15.82 -25.30
N ARG A 446 14.38 -16.37 -24.39
CA ARG A 446 14.05 -15.72 -23.12
C ARG A 446 15.30 -15.45 -22.29
N ILE A 447 16.20 -16.44 -22.20
CA ILE A 447 17.49 -16.29 -21.51
C ILE A 447 18.28 -15.14 -22.14
N ALA A 448 18.45 -15.13 -23.46
CA ALA A 448 19.20 -14.07 -24.15
C ALA A 448 18.60 -12.67 -23.93
N ASN A 449 17.27 -12.56 -24.00
CA ASN A 449 16.59 -11.27 -23.82
C ASN A 449 16.63 -10.82 -22.35
N TRP A 450 16.49 -11.72 -21.38
CA TRP A 450 16.69 -11.37 -19.97
C TRP A 450 18.14 -10.98 -19.68
N THR A 451 19.14 -11.64 -20.27
CA THR A 451 20.54 -11.19 -20.21
C THR A 451 20.68 -9.74 -20.69
N GLU A 452 20.10 -9.39 -21.85
CA GLU A 452 20.18 -8.01 -22.36
C GLU A 452 19.41 -7.01 -21.48
N ILE A 453 18.30 -7.41 -20.87
CA ILE A 453 17.57 -6.57 -19.88
C ILE A 453 18.48 -6.25 -18.69
N PHE A 454 19.19 -7.23 -18.14
CA PHE A 454 20.12 -6.99 -17.03
C PHE A 454 21.32 -6.15 -17.44
N ASP A 455 21.88 -6.33 -18.64
CA ASP A 455 22.93 -5.43 -19.17
C ASP A 455 22.46 -3.95 -19.20
N LEU A 456 21.19 -3.71 -19.53
CA LEU A 456 20.59 -2.37 -19.53
C LEU A 456 20.39 -1.83 -18.11
N LEU A 457 19.93 -2.66 -17.17
CA LEU A 457 19.74 -2.27 -15.77
C LEU A 457 21.08 -1.97 -15.08
N GLU A 458 22.12 -2.73 -15.37
CA GLU A 458 23.47 -2.50 -14.82
C GLU A 458 24.07 -1.14 -15.26
N SER A 459 23.53 -0.50 -16.29
CA SER A 459 23.90 0.86 -16.71
C SER A 459 23.41 1.98 -15.77
N ASN A 460 22.62 1.64 -14.74
CA ASN A 460 22.09 2.55 -13.71
C ASN A 460 21.23 3.70 -14.26
N LYS A 461 20.55 3.45 -15.37
CA LYS A 461 19.54 4.35 -15.93
C LYS A 461 18.17 4.11 -15.28
N THR A 462 17.35 5.15 -15.25
CA THR A 462 15.94 5.01 -14.87
C THR A 462 15.20 4.22 -15.95
N THR A 463 14.63 3.07 -15.57
CA THR A 463 14.19 2.03 -16.52
C THR A 463 12.73 1.68 -16.32
N LEU A 464 11.98 1.65 -17.41
CA LEU A 464 10.61 1.11 -17.48
C LEU A 464 10.61 -0.15 -18.34
N TRP A 465 9.97 -1.22 -17.90
CA TRP A 465 9.66 -2.36 -18.77
C TRP A 465 8.17 -2.64 -18.80
N HIS A 466 7.68 -3.03 -19.97
CA HIS A 466 6.25 -3.25 -20.14
C HIS A 466 5.92 -4.39 -21.09
N CYS A 467 4.67 -4.83 -21.05
CA CYS A 467 4.09 -5.68 -22.08
C CYS A 467 2.68 -5.18 -22.39
N THR A 468 1.77 -6.04 -22.87
CA THR A 468 0.41 -5.60 -23.19
C THR A 468 -0.42 -5.29 -21.95
N GLY A 469 -0.50 -6.22 -21.00
CA GLY A 469 -1.25 -6.00 -19.75
C GLY A 469 -0.38 -5.65 -18.54
N GLY A 470 0.94 -5.58 -18.70
CA GLY A 470 1.84 -5.34 -17.57
C GLY A 470 1.87 -6.45 -16.52
N GLN A 471 1.32 -7.61 -16.84
CA GLN A 471 1.06 -8.70 -15.90
C GLN A 471 2.08 -9.83 -16.03
N ASP A 472 2.01 -10.64 -17.11
CA ASP A 472 2.73 -11.92 -17.13
C ASP A 472 4.23 -11.80 -17.46
N ARG A 473 4.55 -11.29 -18.65
CA ARG A 473 5.93 -11.08 -19.12
C ARG A 473 6.68 -10.09 -18.24
N VAL A 474 5.97 -9.05 -17.84
CA VAL A 474 6.45 -8.04 -16.90
C VAL A 474 6.61 -8.63 -15.52
N GLY A 475 5.67 -9.45 -15.04
CA GLY A 475 5.75 -10.12 -13.74
C GLY A 475 6.93 -11.06 -13.61
N MET A 476 7.19 -11.92 -14.60
CA MET A 476 8.39 -12.78 -14.61
C MET A 476 9.68 -11.95 -14.61
N THR A 477 9.74 -10.88 -15.41
CA THR A 477 10.90 -9.98 -15.45
C THR A 477 11.10 -9.26 -14.11
N THR A 478 10.02 -8.74 -13.53
CA THR A 478 10.02 -8.07 -12.23
C THR A 478 10.47 -9.01 -11.12
N ALA A 479 10.02 -10.28 -11.15
CA ALA A 479 10.46 -11.28 -10.19
C ALA A 479 11.98 -11.54 -10.26
N LEU A 480 12.57 -11.57 -11.47
CA LEU A 480 14.01 -11.69 -11.62
C LEU A 480 14.74 -10.45 -11.09
N VAL A 481 14.27 -9.24 -11.45
CA VAL A 481 14.89 -7.98 -11.02
C VAL A 481 14.86 -7.85 -9.49
N LEU A 482 13.69 -8.00 -8.87
CA LEU A 482 13.54 -7.91 -7.41
C LEU A 482 14.30 -9.02 -6.67
N SER A 483 14.38 -10.23 -7.23
CA SER A 483 15.22 -11.30 -6.66
C SER A 483 16.70 -10.91 -6.67
N SER A 484 17.20 -10.27 -7.73
CA SER A 484 18.60 -9.78 -7.78
C SER A 484 18.89 -8.71 -6.73
N LEU A 485 17.87 -7.95 -6.31
CA LEU A 485 17.96 -6.96 -5.25
C LEU A 485 17.77 -7.55 -3.85
N GLY A 486 17.53 -8.85 -3.73
CA GLY A 486 17.33 -9.55 -2.46
C GLY A 486 15.97 -9.30 -1.80
N VAL A 487 14.98 -8.84 -2.57
CA VAL A 487 13.59 -8.69 -2.10
C VAL A 487 13.00 -10.08 -1.89
N SER A 488 12.22 -10.28 -0.81
CA SER A 488 11.67 -11.59 -0.47
C SER A 488 10.64 -12.05 -1.50
N ARG A 489 10.53 -13.37 -1.70
CA ARG A 489 9.56 -13.98 -2.62
C ARG A 489 8.12 -13.57 -2.30
N ASP A 490 7.78 -13.47 -1.02
CA ASP A 490 6.43 -13.07 -0.59
C ASP A 490 6.09 -11.64 -1.03
N VAL A 491 7.04 -10.71 -0.92
CA VAL A 491 6.89 -9.32 -1.40
C VAL A 491 6.78 -9.29 -2.92
N ILE A 492 7.60 -10.08 -3.64
CA ILE A 492 7.53 -10.18 -5.11
C ILE A 492 6.15 -10.69 -5.56
N ILE A 493 5.61 -11.70 -4.87
CA ILE A 493 4.28 -12.25 -5.18
C ILE A 493 3.20 -11.19 -4.88
N LYS A 494 3.33 -10.43 -3.79
CA LYS A 494 2.40 -9.34 -3.46
C LYS A 494 2.37 -8.25 -4.55
N ASP A 495 3.52 -7.74 -5.00
CA ASP A 495 3.60 -6.79 -6.14
C ASP A 495 2.98 -7.37 -7.42
N TYR A 496 3.25 -8.65 -7.70
CA TYR A 496 2.69 -9.31 -8.87
C TYR A 496 1.15 -9.34 -8.81
N LEU A 497 0.59 -9.68 -7.65
CA LEU A 497 -0.86 -9.77 -7.42
C LEU A 497 -1.55 -8.41 -7.36
N ALA A 498 -0.86 -7.32 -7.01
CA ALA A 498 -1.40 -5.95 -7.04
C ALA A 498 -1.94 -5.57 -8.44
N THR A 499 -1.43 -6.19 -9.50
CA THR A 499 -1.98 -6.09 -10.87
C THR A 499 -3.50 -6.33 -10.93
N ASN A 500 -4.04 -7.21 -10.09
CA ASN A 500 -5.49 -7.48 -10.06
C ASN A 500 -6.30 -6.29 -9.55
N GLU A 501 -5.76 -5.52 -8.63
CA GLU A 501 -6.40 -4.33 -8.07
C GLU A 501 -6.37 -3.21 -9.11
N TYR A 502 -5.19 -2.95 -9.68
CA TYR A 502 -4.99 -1.91 -10.70
C TYR A 502 -5.79 -2.15 -11.98
N LEU A 503 -5.93 -3.42 -12.41
CA LEU A 503 -6.69 -3.78 -13.61
C LEU A 503 -8.14 -4.18 -13.33
N ALA A 504 -8.66 -4.01 -12.10
CA ALA A 504 -9.99 -4.48 -11.73
C ALA A 504 -11.08 -3.87 -12.64
N GLU A 505 -11.09 -2.55 -12.79
CA GLU A 505 -12.09 -1.85 -13.59
C GLU A 505 -11.98 -2.21 -15.08
N TYR A 506 -10.75 -2.19 -15.62
CA TYR A 506 -10.48 -2.60 -17.00
C TYR A 506 -10.96 -4.04 -17.26
N GLY A 507 -10.66 -4.96 -16.36
CA GLY A 507 -11.08 -6.36 -16.43
C GLY A 507 -12.60 -6.51 -16.48
N GLU A 508 -13.34 -5.80 -15.62
CA GLU A 508 -14.80 -5.80 -15.64
C GLU A 508 -15.36 -5.25 -16.95
N GLN A 509 -14.89 -4.07 -17.38
CA GLN A 509 -15.36 -3.42 -18.60
C GLN A 509 -15.15 -4.34 -19.81
N MET A 510 -13.99 -4.97 -19.87
CA MET A 510 -13.62 -5.86 -20.96
C MET A 510 -14.42 -7.17 -20.95
N ALA A 511 -14.60 -7.79 -19.78
CA ALA A 511 -15.45 -8.96 -19.64
C ALA A 511 -16.89 -8.67 -20.08
N ARG A 512 -17.45 -7.49 -19.75
CA ARG A 512 -18.79 -7.05 -20.21
C ARG A 512 -18.82 -6.86 -21.72
N TYR A 513 -17.81 -6.20 -22.27
CA TYR A 513 -17.69 -5.98 -23.71
C TYR A 513 -17.70 -7.31 -24.47
N MET A 514 -16.88 -8.27 -24.05
CA MET A 514 -16.78 -9.57 -24.71
C MET A 514 -18.07 -10.39 -24.54
N ALA A 515 -18.66 -10.44 -23.35
CA ALA A 515 -19.96 -11.10 -23.14
C ALA A 515 -21.04 -10.54 -24.07
N THR A 516 -21.06 -9.22 -24.27
CA THR A 516 -21.97 -8.55 -25.21
C THR A 516 -21.65 -8.89 -26.66
N MET A 517 -20.37 -8.82 -27.06
CA MET A 517 -19.92 -9.10 -28.43
C MET A 517 -20.26 -10.52 -28.87
N TYR A 518 -20.09 -11.51 -27.98
CA TYR A 518 -20.42 -12.91 -28.23
C TYR A 518 -21.88 -13.27 -27.92
N ASN A 519 -22.67 -12.30 -27.44
CA ASN A 519 -24.07 -12.46 -27.03
C ASN A 519 -24.25 -13.65 -26.07
N ASP A 520 -23.42 -13.69 -25.02
CA ASP A 520 -23.32 -14.77 -24.05
C ASP A 520 -22.89 -14.22 -22.67
N GLU A 521 -23.88 -13.89 -21.85
CA GLU A 521 -23.68 -13.36 -20.48
C GLU A 521 -22.92 -14.32 -19.56
N THR A 522 -22.92 -15.63 -19.85
CA THR A 522 -22.19 -16.60 -19.02
C THR A 522 -20.67 -16.46 -19.17
N LEU A 523 -20.22 -15.84 -20.27
CA LEU A 523 -18.81 -15.53 -20.48
C LEU A 523 -18.29 -14.43 -19.57
N TYR A 524 -19.14 -13.55 -19.03
CA TYR A 524 -18.68 -12.42 -18.21
C TYR A 524 -17.77 -12.89 -17.06
N GLN A 525 -18.31 -13.75 -16.18
CA GLN A 525 -17.54 -14.25 -15.04
C GLN A 525 -16.37 -15.13 -15.50
N THR A 526 -16.58 -15.94 -16.55
CA THR A 526 -15.54 -16.82 -17.08
C THR A 526 -14.33 -16.03 -17.60
N ILE A 527 -14.56 -14.93 -18.29
CA ILE A 527 -13.50 -14.06 -18.80
C ILE A 527 -12.81 -13.34 -17.65
N LEU A 528 -13.59 -12.74 -16.74
CA LEU A 528 -13.06 -12.05 -15.57
C LEU A 528 -12.13 -12.95 -14.74
N ASP A 529 -12.57 -14.17 -14.44
CA ASP A 529 -11.81 -15.16 -13.66
C ASP A 529 -10.49 -15.58 -14.33
N ASN A 530 -10.39 -15.45 -15.67
CA ASN A 530 -9.24 -15.89 -16.45
C ASN A 530 -8.34 -14.73 -16.95
N MET A 531 -8.67 -13.48 -16.60
CA MET A 531 -7.85 -12.30 -16.94
C MET A 531 -6.84 -11.93 -15.85
N GLY A 532 -7.12 -12.26 -14.59
CA GLY A 532 -6.29 -11.84 -13.45
C GLY A 532 -4.96 -12.57 -13.30
N ALA A 533 -4.05 -11.92 -12.58
CA ALA A 533 -2.83 -12.49 -12.04
C ALA A 533 -3.16 -13.53 -10.96
N ARG A 534 -2.41 -14.63 -10.93
CA ARG A 534 -2.59 -15.69 -9.92
C ARG A 534 -1.27 -16.11 -9.33
N GLU A 535 -1.27 -16.32 -8.02
CA GLU A 535 -0.11 -16.81 -7.29
C GLU A 535 0.40 -18.15 -7.88
N THR A 536 -0.50 -19.03 -8.33
CA THR A 536 -0.16 -20.29 -9.00
C THR A 536 0.68 -20.09 -10.26
N TYR A 537 0.51 -18.98 -10.98
CA TYR A 537 1.24 -18.69 -12.20
C TYR A 537 2.67 -18.26 -11.90
N ILE A 538 2.85 -17.26 -11.05
CA ILE A 538 4.19 -16.78 -10.72
C ILE A 538 5.00 -17.83 -9.94
N ASN A 539 4.34 -18.64 -9.09
CA ASN A 539 5.00 -19.78 -8.45
C ASN A 539 5.46 -20.83 -9.45
N ALA A 540 4.71 -21.10 -10.53
CA ALA A 540 5.19 -21.99 -11.59
C ALA A 540 6.50 -21.50 -12.22
N PHE A 541 6.65 -20.18 -12.42
CA PHE A 541 7.91 -19.61 -12.90
C PHE A 541 9.07 -19.84 -11.93
N PHE A 542 8.87 -19.58 -10.63
CA PHE A 542 9.88 -19.89 -9.62
C PHE A 542 10.22 -21.40 -9.58
N ASP A 543 9.20 -22.26 -9.65
CA ASP A 543 9.37 -23.72 -9.58
C ASP A 543 10.16 -24.26 -10.80
N VAL A 544 9.95 -23.72 -12.01
CA VAL A 544 10.77 -24.11 -13.17
C VAL A 544 12.20 -23.62 -13.01
N VAL A 545 12.42 -22.41 -12.49
CA VAL A 545 13.76 -21.88 -12.21
C VAL A 545 14.50 -22.79 -11.23
N GLU A 546 13.88 -23.12 -10.10
CA GLU A 546 14.46 -23.99 -9.07
C GLU A 546 14.70 -25.41 -9.59
N SER A 547 13.77 -25.97 -10.37
CA SER A 547 13.90 -27.35 -10.85
C SER A 547 14.91 -27.53 -11.99
N GLU A 548 15.06 -26.55 -12.88
CA GLU A 548 15.99 -26.63 -14.02
C GLU A 548 17.39 -26.09 -13.71
N TYR A 549 17.48 -25.05 -12.86
CA TYR A 549 18.74 -24.34 -12.59
C TYR A 549 19.23 -24.50 -11.14
N GLY A 550 18.39 -25.03 -10.24
CA GLY A 550 18.73 -25.33 -8.84
C GLY A 550 18.17 -24.30 -7.86
N ASP A 551 18.43 -23.02 -8.11
CA ASP A 551 17.90 -21.89 -7.35
C ASP A 551 17.92 -20.60 -8.19
N MET A 552 17.30 -19.54 -7.66
CA MET A 552 17.20 -18.24 -8.33
C MET A 552 18.58 -17.58 -8.54
N ASP A 553 19.48 -17.66 -7.56
CA ASP A 553 20.83 -17.08 -7.66
C ASP A 553 21.65 -17.74 -8.78
N THR A 554 21.52 -19.06 -8.93
CA THR A 554 22.16 -19.81 -10.02
C THR A 554 21.56 -19.42 -11.37
N PHE A 555 20.26 -19.19 -11.45
CA PHE A 555 19.63 -18.71 -12.68
C PHE A 555 20.05 -17.29 -13.03
N LEU A 556 20.15 -16.38 -12.07
CA LEU A 556 20.70 -15.03 -12.28
C LEU A 556 22.17 -15.10 -12.76
N GLN A 557 22.98 -16.04 -12.26
CA GLN A 557 24.32 -16.29 -12.79
C GLN A 557 24.31 -16.81 -14.24
N VAL A 558 23.34 -17.64 -14.62
CA VAL A 558 23.16 -18.08 -16.03
C VAL A 558 22.81 -16.89 -16.92
N LEU A 559 22.01 -15.95 -16.41
CA LEU A 559 21.70 -14.70 -17.11
C LEU A 559 22.90 -13.74 -17.17
N GLY A 560 23.96 -13.97 -16.40
CA GLY A 560 25.17 -13.15 -16.35
C GLY A 560 25.08 -11.93 -15.44
N VAL A 561 24.10 -11.88 -14.53
CA VAL A 561 23.82 -10.71 -13.67
C VAL A 561 24.94 -10.46 -12.68
N ASP A 562 25.43 -9.21 -12.64
CA ASP A 562 26.26 -8.69 -11.56
C ASP A 562 25.37 -8.22 -10.40
N ILE A 563 25.04 -9.17 -9.51
CA ILE A 563 24.16 -8.92 -8.35
C ILE A 563 24.73 -7.81 -7.44
N GLU A 564 26.05 -7.74 -7.26
CA GLU A 564 26.67 -6.70 -6.42
C GLU A 564 26.48 -5.32 -7.06
N LEU A 565 26.64 -5.20 -8.38
CA LEU A 565 26.40 -3.95 -9.10
C LEU A 565 24.92 -3.56 -9.10
N MET A 566 24.01 -4.50 -9.30
CA MET A 566 22.56 -4.26 -9.20
C MET A 566 22.18 -3.69 -7.83
N GLN A 567 22.65 -4.32 -6.76
CA GLN A 567 22.40 -3.87 -5.39
C GLN A 567 23.07 -2.51 -5.11
N GLN A 568 24.26 -2.26 -5.65
CA GLN A 568 24.93 -0.96 -5.53
C GLN A 568 24.16 0.15 -6.26
N ASN A 569 23.61 -0.14 -7.44
CA ASN A 569 22.89 0.82 -8.26
C ASN A 569 21.52 1.15 -7.67
N TYR A 570 20.83 0.16 -7.11
CA TYR A 570 19.39 0.25 -6.84
C TYR A 570 18.98 0.09 -5.37
N LEU A 571 19.90 -0.15 -4.42
CA LEU A 571 19.56 -0.20 -2.99
C LEU A 571 20.11 1.01 -2.21
N ILE A 572 19.29 1.57 -1.34
CA ILE A 572 19.64 2.65 -0.40
C ILE A 572 19.38 2.24 1.05
N LYS A 573 20.13 2.85 1.98
CA LYS A 573 19.98 2.58 3.41
C LYS A 573 18.70 3.13 3.99
#